data_AF-F0MCH8-F1
#
_entry.id   AF-F0MCH8-F1
#
_cell.length_a   1.000
_cell.length_b   1.000
_cell.length_c   1.000
_cell.angle_alpha   90.00
_cell.angle_beta   90.00
_cell.angle_gamma   90.00
#
_symmetry.space_group_name_H-M   'P 1'
#
loop_
_entity.id
_entity.type
_entity.pdbx_description
1 polymer ?
#
loop_
_entity_poly.entity_id
_entity_poly.type
_entity_poly.pdbx_seq_one_letter_code
_entity_poly.pdbx_strand_id
1 'polypeptide(L)'
;MGLRSWFAHRRTPVTAASRPAFAAAIEPKEQEPVTPEQMADLKAAWDELAEAAKESAVTGFHACSRGRKPWQEDPAAVRSLAALLRRVNAEDAATEGPTAK
;
A
#
# COMPACT_ATOMS: atom_id res chain seq x y z
N MET A 1 -36.72 -24.49 1.12
CA MET A 1 -36.45 -23.09 0.74
C MET A 1 -36.42 -22.24 1.99
N GLY A 2 -35.27 -21.65 2.36
CA GLY A 2 -35.21 -20.60 3.39
C GLY A 2 -34.04 -20.67 4.38
N LEU A 3 -32.79 -20.55 3.94
CA LEU A 3 -31.63 -20.29 4.80
C LEU A 3 -31.08 -18.88 4.56
N ARG A 4 -31.86 -17.86 4.95
CA ARG A 4 -31.44 -16.45 4.92
C ARG A 4 -31.95 -15.71 6.16
N SER A 5 -31.36 -15.99 7.33
CA SER A 5 -31.61 -15.15 8.51
C SER A 5 -30.47 -15.18 9.54
N TRP A 6 -29.23 -14.99 9.08
CA TRP A 6 -28.08 -14.77 9.99
C TRP A 6 -27.45 -13.37 9.86
N PHE A 7 -27.76 -12.61 8.80
CA PHE A 7 -27.20 -11.28 8.59
C PHE A 7 -28.05 -10.13 9.18
N ALA A 8 -29.23 -10.41 9.74
CA ALA A 8 -30.13 -9.38 10.28
C ALA A 8 -29.84 -9.02 11.76
N HIS A 9 -29.06 -9.82 12.49
CA HIS A 9 -28.85 -9.60 13.94
C HIS A 9 -27.64 -8.73 14.30
N ARG A 10 -26.90 -8.20 13.31
CA ARG A 10 -25.78 -7.25 13.54
C ARG A 10 -26.11 -5.81 13.12
N ARG A 11 -27.35 -5.36 13.32
CA ARG A 11 -27.68 -3.93 13.31
C ARG A 11 -28.43 -3.57 14.57
N THR A 12 -27.68 -3.25 15.62
CA THR A 12 -28.17 -2.40 16.70
C THR A 12 -27.98 -0.93 16.27
N PRO A 13 -29.03 -0.11 16.26
CA PRO A 13 -28.89 1.34 16.23
C PRO A 13 -28.71 1.82 17.68
N VAL A 14 -27.57 2.42 18.01
CA VAL A 14 -27.45 3.20 19.25
C VAL A 14 -26.94 4.59 18.93
N THR A 15 -27.87 5.50 19.14
CA THR A 15 -27.78 6.95 19.19
C THR A 15 -26.74 7.41 20.21
N ALA A 16 -26.10 8.54 19.89
CA ALA A 16 -25.15 9.34 20.65
C ALA A 16 -25.20 9.25 22.19
N ALA A 17 -24.04 8.92 22.80
CA ALA A 17 -23.36 9.75 23.80
C ALA A 17 -22.26 8.93 24.51
N SER A 18 -21.05 8.95 23.95
CA SER A 18 -19.80 8.84 24.70
C SER A 18 -18.69 9.33 23.79
N ARG A 19 -18.35 10.62 23.94
CA ARG A 19 -17.04 11.13 23.51
C ARG A 19 -16.01 10.59 24.50
N PRO A 20 -15.09 9.69 24.12
CA PRO A 20 -13.74 9.88 24.60
C PRO A 20 -13.17 11.07 23.81
N ALA A 21 -12.84 12.13 24.53
CA ALA A 21 -11.98 13.17 24.01
C ALA A 21 -10.62 12.54 23.66
N PHE A 22 -10.48 12.09 22.42
CA PHE A 22 -9.20 11.94 21.75
C PHE A 22 -9.22 12.72 20.43
N ALA A 23 -9.74 13.94 20.51
CA ALA A 23 -9.05 15.05 19.86
C ALA A 23 -7.84 15.40 20.72
N ALA A 24 -6.91 14.45 20.88
CA ALA A 24 -5.54 14.85 21.09
C ALA A 24 -5.20 15.55 19.78
N ALA A 25 -5.11 16.87 19.83
CA ALA A 25 -4.68 17.69 18.72
C ALA A 25 -3.43 17.04 18.14
N ILE A 26 -3.61 16.31 17.04
CA ILE A 26 -2.52 16.06 16.14
C ILE A 26 -2.37 17.42 15.52
N GLU A 27 -1.55 18.26 16.14
CA GLU A 27 -1.00 19.41 15.45
C GLU A 27 -0.58 18.90 14.07
N PRO A 28 -1.06 19.51 12.98
CA PRO A 28 -0.42 19.31 11.71
C PRO A 28 0.99 19.85 11.91
N LYS A 29 1.93 18.97 12.29
CA LYS A 29 3.34 19.25 12.05
C LYS A 29 3.38 19.50 10.56
N GLU A 30 3.55 20.79 10.24
CA GLU A 30 3.77 21.31 8.92
C GLU A 30 4.64 20.29 8.19
N GLN A 31 4.08 19.68 7.15
CA GLN A 31 4.87 18.78 6.31
C GLN A 31 6.04 19.63 5.84
N GLU A 32 7.25 19.29 6.28
CA GLU A 32 8.45 20.00 5.85
C GLU A 32 8.40 20.09 4.32
N PRO A 33 8.64 21.28 3.75
CA PRO A 33 8.59 21.46 2.31
C PRO A 33 9.55 20.47 1.67
N VAL A 34 9.04 19.66 0.74
CA VAL A 34 9.80 18.60 0.07
C VAL A 34 11.04 19.24 -0.54
N THR A 35 12.22 18.82 -0.08
CA THR A 35 13.47 19.36 -0.60
C THR A 35 13.68 18.87 -2.04
N PRO A 36 14.37 19.63 -2.90
CA PRO A 36 14.66 19.18 -4.27
C PRO A 36 15.41 17.83 -4.30
N GLU A 37 16.23 17.56 -3.29
CA GLU A 37 16.91 16.27 -3.12
C GLU A 37 15.92 15.12 -2.86
N GLN A 38 14.90 15.34 -2.02
CA GLN A 38 13.85 14.36 -1.78
C GLN A 38 13.00 14.08 -3.02
N MET A 39 12.75 15.08 -3.87
CA MET A 39 12.07 14.88 -5.15
C MET A 39 12.92 14.07 -6.13
N ALA A 40 14.23 14.32 -6.17
CA ALA A 40 15.16 13.55 -7.00
C ALA A 40 15.22 12.08 -6.52
N ASP A 41 15.27 11.86 -5.21
CA ASP A 41 15.26 10.52 -4.63
C ASP A 41 13.95 9.77 -4.91
N LEU A 42 12.81 10.47 -4.79
CA LEU A 42 11.50 9.92 -5.13
C LEU A 42 11.41 9.56 -6.61
N LYS A 43 11.92 10.42 -7.50
CA LYS A 43 11.97 10.13 -8.93
C LYS A 43 12.82 8.87 -9.21
N ALA A 44 14.00 8.77 -8.61
CA ALA A 44 14.84 7.59 -8.77
C ALA A 44 14.14 6.31 -8.30
N ALA A 45 13.44 6.35 -7.16
CA ALA A 45 12.65 5.23 -6.66
C ALA A 45 11.53 4.83 -7.64
N TRP A 46 10.84 5.80 -8.26
CA TRP A 46 9.83 5.53 -9.26
C TRP A 46 10.39 4.94 -10.55
N ASP A 47 11.57 5.41 -10.99
CA ASP A 47 12.26 4.84 -12.15
C ASP A 47 12.64 3.37 -11.87
N GLU A 48 13.14 3.05 -10.67
CA GLU A 48 13.41 1.66 -10.25
C GLU A 48 12.15 0.77 -10.24
N LEU A 49 11.04 1.30 -9.74
CA LEU A 49 9.75 0.59 -9.72
C LEU A 49 9.22 0.36 -11.14
N ALA A 50 9.37 1.34 -12.03
CA ALA A 50 8.96 1.23 -13.42
C ALA A 50 9.74 0.14 -14.16
N GLU A 51 11.06 0.04 -13.96
CA GLU A 51 11.85 -1.06 -14.53
C GLU A 51 11.40 -2.42 -13.98
N ALA A 52 11.22 -2.54 -12.66
CA ALA A 52 10.74 -3.78 -12.04
C ALA A 52 9.33 -4.16 -12.54
N ALA A 53 8.48 -3.18 -12.83
CA ALA A 53 7.14 -3.41 -13.36
C ALA A 53 7.13 -3.84 -14.83
N LYS A 54 8.09 -3.38 -15.66
CA LYS A 54 8.21 -3.82 -17.08
C LYS A 54 8.51 -5.31 -17.20
N GLU A 55 9.29 -5.83 -16.26
CA GLU A 55 9.62 -7.26 -16.18
C GLU A 55 8.47 -8.09 -15.59
N SER A 56 7.40 -7.44 -15.12
CA SER A 56 6.29 -8.06 -14.43
C SER A 56 4.99 -7.95 -15.24
N ALA A 57 4.05 -8.87 -15.02
CA ALA A 57 2.71 -8.81 -15.59
C ALA A 57 1.75 -7.88 -14.81
N VAL A 58 2.25 -7.12 -13.83
CA VAL A 58 1.43 -6.28 -12.95
C VAL A 58 0.86 -5.07 -13.69
N THR A 59 -0.46 -4.89 -13.61
CA THR A 59 -1.18 -3.80 -14.27
C THR A 59 -1.41 -2.59 -13.38
N GLY A 60 -1.15 -2.68 -12.08
CA GLY A 60 -1.34 -1.58 -11.14
C GLY A 60 -0.98 -1.93 -9.70
N PHE A 61 -0.74 -0.88 -8.90
CA PHE A 61 -0.35 -1.00 -7.50
C PHE A 61 -1.40 -0.36 -6.58
N HIS A 62 -1.82 -1.13 -5.58
CA HIS A 62 -2.59 -0.63 -4.46
C HIS A 62 -1.86 -0.99 -3.17
N ALA A 63 -1.40 0.04 -2.45
CA ALA A 63 -0.77 -0.12 -1.15
C ALA A 63 -1.39 0.86 -0.16
N CYS A 64 -1.46 0.42 1.10
CA CYS A 64 -1.85 1.26 2.22
C CYS A 64 -0.58 1.63 2.99
N SER A 65 -0.32 2.92 3.15
CA SER A 65 0.70 3.37 4.10
C SER A 65 0.10 3.35 5.51
N ARG A 66 0.92 2.97 6.49
CA ARG A 66 0.53 3.04 7.92
C ARG A 66 0.72 4.45 8.50
N GLY A 67 1.46 5.30 7.79
CA GLY A 67 1.75 6.68 8.17
C GLY A 67 0.74 7.69 7.61
N ARG A 68 1.01 8.99 7.84
CA ARG A 68 0.18 10.09 7.32
C ARG A 68 0.38 10.37 5.82
N LYS A 69 1.48 9.90 5.24
CA LYS A 69 1.85 10.20 3.85
C LYS A 69 1.42 9.05 2.92
N PRO A 70 0.87 9.32 1.73
CA PRO A 70 0.65 8.29 0.71
C PRO A 70 1.97 7.58 0.38
N TRP A 71 1.92 6.27 0.14
CA TRP A 71 3.12 5.48 -0.18
C TRP A 71 3.82 5.97 -1.45
N GLN A 72 3.06 6.56 -2.39
CA GLN A 72 3.56 7.12 -3.64
C GLN A 72 4.52 8.30 -3.47
N GLU A 73 4.48 8.95 -2.30
CA GLU A 73 5.30 10.11 -1.98
C GLU A 73 6.42 9.77 -1.01
N ASP A 74 6.56 8.50 -0.64
CA ASP A 74 7.63 8.00 0.22
C ASP A 74 8.60 7.15 -0.61
N PRO A 75 9.84 7.63 -0.86
CA PRO A 75 10.80 6.90 -1.68
C PRO A 75 11.15 5.52 -1.11
N ALA A 76 11.13 5.35 0.22
CA ALA A 76 11.41 4.05 0.84
C ALA A 76 10.28 3.05 0.59
N ALA A 77 9.02 3.52 0.60
CA ALA A 77 7.86 2.69 0.30
C ALA A 77 7.84 2.27 -1.18
N VAL A 78 8.11 3.20 -2.10
CA VAL A 78 8.20 2.92 -3.55
C VAL A 78 9.30 1.89 -3.85
N ARG A 79 10.49 2.03 -3.25
CA ARG A 79 11.58 1.03 -3.40
C ARG A 79 11.21 -0.33 -2.82
N SER A 80 10.49 -0.36 -1.71
CA SER A 80 10.03 -1.61 -1.11
C SER A 80 9.09 -2.36 -2.05
N LEU A 81 8.21 -1.66 -2.77
CA LEU A 81 7.37 -2.27 -3.81
C LEU A 81 8.20 -2.78 -5.00
N ALA A 82 9.22 -2.04 -5.43
CA ALA A 82 10.12 -2.49 -6.50
C ALA A 82 10.86 -3.78 -6.11
N ALA A 83 11.35 -3.86 -4.87
CA ALA A 83 11.99 -5.06 -4.33
C ALA A 83 11.02 -6.25 -4.24
N LEU A 84 9.77 -6.02 -3.82
CA LEU A 84 8.74 -7.05 -3.79
C LEU A 84 8.42 -7.60 -5.19
N LEU A 85 8.29 -6.74 -6.19
CA LEU A 85 8.08 -7.16 -7.58
C LEU A 85 9.19 -8.06 -8.09
N ARG A 86 10.45 -7.64 -7.91
CA ARG A 86 11.61 -8.45 -8.34
C ARG A 86 11.62 -9.80 -7.66
N ARG A 87 11.26 -9.86 -6.38
CA ARG A 87 11.16 -11.11 -5.64
C ARG A 87 10.07 -12.03 -6.19
N VAL A 88 8.85 -11.50 -6.42
CA VAL A 88 7.75 -12.27 -7.00
C VAL A 88 8.14 -12.80 -8.38
N ASN A 89 8.72 -11.95 -9.24
CA ASN A 89 9.17 -12.35 -10.57
C ASN A 89 10.23 -13.47 -10.51
N ALA A 90 11.16 -13.40 -9.55
CA ALA A 90 12.15 -14.45 -9.33
C ALA A 90 11.53 -15.77 -8.82
N GLU A 91 10.52 -15.69 -7.95
CA GLU A 91 9.76 -16.85 -7.46
C GLU A 91 8.94 -17.51 -8.59
N ASP A 92 8.32 -16.70 -9.46
CA ASP A 92 7.59 -17.17 -10.64
C ASP A 92 8.55 -17.86 -11.64
N ALA A 93 9.68 -17.24 -11.95
CA ALA A 93 10.70 -17.82 -12.84
C ALA A 93 11.29 -19.13 -12.31
N ALA A 94 11.40 -19.29 -10.98
CA ALA A 94 11.85 -20.54 -10.36
C ALA A 94 10.80 -21.66 -10.43
N THR A 95 9.51 -21.30 -10.44
CA THR A 95 8.40 -22.25 -10.52
C THR A 95 8.20 -22.78 -11.94
N GLU A 96 8.55 -21.99 -12.95
CA GLU A 96 8.55 -22.36 -14.37
C GLU A 96 9.80 -23.18 -14.80
N GLY A 97 10.62 -23.63 -13.84
CA GLY A 97 11.77 -24.52 -14.07
C GLY A 97 11.36 -25.83 -14.78
N PRO A 98 12.26 -26.44 -15.57
CA PRO A 98 11.91 -27.20 -16.76
C PRO A 98 10.97 -28.37 -16.40
N THR A 99 9.80 -28.38 -17.02
CA THR A 99 9.03 -29.60 -17.18
C THR A 99 9.90 -30.58 -17.98
N ALA A 100 10.66 -31.37 -17.23
CA ALA A 100 11.46 -32.46 -17.75
C ALA A 100 10.52 -33.41 -18.50
N LYS A 101 10.72 -33.48 -19.82
CA LYS A 101 10.24 -34.56 -20.67
C LYS A 101 10.82 -35.90 -20.22
#